data_AF-F4ZRH1-F1
#
_entry.id   AF-F4ZRH1-F1
#
_cell.length_a   1.000
_cell.length_b   1.000
_cell.length_c   1.000
_cell.angle_alpha   90.00
_cell.angle_beta   90.00
_cell.angle_gamma   90.00
#
_symmetry.space_group_name_H-M   'P 1'
#
loop_
_entity.id
_entity.type
_entity.pdbx_description
1 polymer ?
#
loop_
_entity_poly.entity_id
_entity_poly.type
_entity_poly.pdbx_seq_one_letter_code
_entity_poly.pdbx_strand_id
1 'polypeptide(L)'
;GMGGVGKTTLAKKVYYHSTMANHFEIRRWVTLTDADQDSDVNALFASVGSQVLETQEKGDGKEHWINKLHGFLEPKRYLVILDGVLPTPPMP
;
A
#
# COMPACT_ATOMS: atom_id res chain seq x y z
N GLY A 1 -12.76 1.75 -10.32
CA GLY A 1 -13.06 1.34 -11.72
C GLY A 1 -13.56 -0.09 -11.76
N MET A 2 -14.43 -0.46 -12.72
CA MET A 2 -15.19 -1.73 -12.77
C MET A 2 -14.41 -2.99 -12.35
N GLY A 3 -14.99 -3.80 -11.47
CA GLY A 3 -14.45 -5.12 -11.11
C GLY A 3 -14.25 -5.99 -12.35
N GLY A 4 -13.22 -6.85 -12.36
CA GLY A 4 -13.01 -7.82 -13.44
C GLY A 4 -12.21 -7.36 -14.67
N VAL A 5 -11.87 -6.07 -14.80
CA VAL A 5 -11.02 -5.55 -15.91
C VAL A 5 -9.57 -6.08 -15.92
N GLY A 6 -9.16 -6.83 -14.88
CA GLY A 6 -7.80 -7.37 -14.81
C GLY A 6 -6.74 -6.36 -14.36
N LYS A 7 -7.13 -5.28 -13.66
CA LYS A 7 -6.22 -4.29 -13.05
C LYS A 7 -5.19 -4.97 -12.15
N THR A 8 -5.67 -5.80 -11.23
CA THR A 8 -4.85 -6.63 -10.34
C THR A 8 -3.94 -7.58 -11.15
N THR A 9 -4.43 -8.14 -12.26
CA THR A 9 -3.64 -9.00 -13.16
C THR A 9 -2.50 -8.24 -13.83
N LEU A 10 -2.74 -7.01 -14.29
CA LEU A 10 -1.71 -6.17 -14.90
C LEU A 10 -0.67 -5.74 -13.86
N ALA A 11 -1.11 -5.30 -12.67
CA ALA A 11 -0.22 -4.96 -11.56
C ALA A 11 0.63 -6.16 -11.13
N LYS A 12 0.07 -7.38 -11.08
CA LYS A 12 0.82 -8.61 -10.83
C LYS A 12 1.88 -8.86 -11.91
N LYS A 13 1.54 -8.73 -13.20
CA LYS A 13 2.52 -8.91 -14.29
C LYS A 13 3.71 -7.95 -14.16
N VAL A 14 3.42 -6.71 -13.82
CA VAL A 14 4.42 -5.65 -13.58
C VAL A 14 5.27 -6.02 -12.36
N TYR A 15 4.65 -6.38 -11.23
CA TYR A 15 5.33 -6.78 -9.99
C TYR A 15 6.31 -7.96 -10.14
N TYR A 16 5.92 -8.97 -10.94
CA TYR A 16 6.72 -10.17 -11.17
C TYR A 16 7.69 -10.08 -12.36
N HIS A 17 7.69 -8.97 -13.10
CA HIS A 17 8.60 -8.81 -14.22
C HIS A 17 10.04 -8.73 -13.72
N SER A 18 10.93 -9.57 -14.25
CA SER A 18 12.31 -9.73 -13.80
C SER A 18 13.12 -8.43 -13.80
N THR A 19 12.91 -7.57 -14.80
CA THR A 19 13.53 -6.23 -14.86
C THR A 19 13.14 -5.34 -13.69
N MET A 20 11.88 -5.42 -13.24
CA MET A 20 11.39 -4.63 -12.10
C MET A 20 11.87 -5.22 -10.78
N ALA A 21 11.96 -6.55 -10.69
CA ALA A 21 12.44 -7.26 -9.51
C ALA A 21 13.88 -6.88 -9.15
N ASN A 22 14.70 -6.58 -10.15
CA ASN A 22 16.09 -6.16 -9.96
C ASN A 22 16.26 -4.62 -9.85
N HIS A 23 15.22 -3.84 -10.17
CA HIS A 23 15.27 -2.38 -10.13
C HIS A 23 14.82 -1.79 -8.79
N PHE A 24 13.86 -2.45 -8.14
CA PHE A 24 13.31 -2.02 -6.85
C PHE A 24 13.82 -2.94 -5.74
N GLU A 25 14.58 -2.37 -4.82
CA GLU A 25 15.09 -3.05 -3.63
C GLU A 25 13.96 -3.41 -2.66
N ILE A 26 12.94 -2.55 -2.57
CA ILE A 26 11.75 -2.79 -1.77
C ILE A 26 10.56 -2.99 -2.68
N ARG A 27 9.85 -4.11 -2.50
CA ARG A 27 8.60 -4.42 -3.19
C ARG A 27 7.57 -4.88 -2.17
N ARG A 28 6.41 -4.21 -2.14
CA ARG A 28 5.31 -4.52 -1.25
C ARG A 28 3.98 -4.48 -1.98
N TRP A 29 3.15 -5.47 -1.69
CA TRP A 29 1.77 -5.53 -2.14
C TRP A 29 0.89 -5.39 -0.92
N VAL A 30 0.17 -4.29 -0.84
CA VAL A 30 -0.75 -3.98 0.26
C VAL A 30 -2.15 -4.24 -0.25
N THR A 31 -2.89 -5.10 0.43
CA THR A 31 -4.30 -5.32 0.13
C THR A 31 -5.11 -4.52 1.13
N LEU A 32 -5.93 -3.60 0.63
CA LEU A 32 -6.88 -2.85 1.43
C LEU A 32 -8.25 -3.51 1.34
N THR A 33 -8.87 -3.71 2.49
CA THR A 33 -10.25 -4.16 2.60
C THR A 33 -11.19 -2.97 2.76
N ASP A 34 -12.50 -3.20 2.63
CA ASP A 34 -13.51 -2.17 2.89
C ASP A 34 -13.41 -1.70 4.35
N ALA A 35 -13.15 -2.61 5.30
CA ALA A 35 -12.98 -2.28 6.72
C ALA A 35 -11.79 -1.36 7.00
N ASP A 36 -10.69 -1.51 6.25
CA ASP A 36 -9.52 -0.61 6.37
C ASP A 36 -9.85 0.82 5.92
N GLN A 37 -10.83 0.98 5.04
CA GLN A 37 -11.14 2.25 4.35
C GLN A 37 -12.42 2.93 4.87
N ASP A 38 -13.34 2.16 5.46
CA ASP A 38 -14.52 2.64 6.17
C ASP A 38 -14.18 3.18 7.57
N SER A 39 -13.01 2.81 8.08
CA SER A 39 -12.47 3.32 9.34
C SER A 39 -11.83 4.72 9.19
N ASP A 40 -11.40 5.32 10.30
CA ASP A 40 -10.65 6.59 10.25
C ASP A 40 -9.30 6.43 9.52
N VAL A 41 -8.81 7.52 8.94
CA VAL A 41 -7.54 7.65 8.23
C VAL A 41 -6.37 7.04 9.01
N ASN A 42 -6.38 7.12 10.34
CA ASN A 42 -5.35 6.51 11.18
C ASN A 42 -5.28 4.97 11.05
N ALA A 43 -6.42 4.30 10.95
CA ALA A 43 -6.49 2.85 10.79
C ALA A 43 -6.06 2.42 9.37
N LEU A 44 -6.39 3.20 8.35
CA LEU A 44 -5.85 3.01 7.00
C LEU A 44 -4.32 3.09 6.98
N PHE A 45 -3.73 4.13 7.57
CA PHE A 45 -2.27 4.26 7.66
C PHE A 45 -1.62 3.15 8.48
N ALA A 46 -2.29 2.66 9.52
CA ALA A 46 -1.82 1.51 10.28
C ALA A 46 -1.82 0.21 9.46
N SER A 47 -2.88 -0.03 8.69
CA SER A 47 -2.98 -1.19 7.80
C SER A 47 -1.91 -1.16 6.71
N VAL A 48 -1.73 -0.02 6.04
CA VAL A 48 -0.67 0.16 5.03
C VAL A 48 0.72 0.02 5.66
N GLY A 49 0.95 0.72 6.77
CA GLY A 49 2.24 0.75 7.45
C GLY A 49 2.69 -0.62 7.93
N SER A 50 1.80 -1.38 8.57
CA SER A 50 2.08 -2.74 9.04
C SER A 50 2.41 -3.70 7.90
N GLN A 51 1.67 -3.63 6.78
CA GLN A 51 1.91 -4.47 5.60
C GLN A 51 3.22 -4.11 4.87
N VAL A 52 3.56 -2.82 4.77
CA VAL A 52 4.80 -2.38 4.10
C VAL A 52 6.03 -2.68 4.94
N LEU A 53 5.97 -2.40 6.24
CA LEU A 53 7.09 -2.58 7.18
C LEU A 53 7.17 -4.01 7.73
N GLU A 54 6.21 -4.87 7.40
CA GLU A 54 6.10 -6.26 7.89
C GLU A 54 6.18 -6.35 9.43
N THR A 55 5.43 -5.47 10.09
CA THR A 55 5.47 -5.27 11.55
C THR A 55 4.09 -5.47 12.19
N GLN A 56 4.08 -5.91 13.45
CA GLN A 56 2.88 -6.06 14.28
C GLN A 56 2.72 -4.89 15.27
N GLU A 57 3.52 -3.83 15.12
CA GLU A 57 3.42 -2.68 15.99
C GLU A 57 2.06 -1.97 15.86
N LYS A 58 1.63 -1.39 16.97
CA LYS A 58 0.50 -0.47 16.97
C LYS A 58 1.07 0.94 16.99
N GLY A 59 1.02 1.60 15.84
CA GLY A 59 1.44 2.99 15.71
C GLY A 59 0.39 3.95 16.29
N ASP A 60 0.86 5.03 16.88
CA ASP A 60 0.01 6.08 17.44
C ASP A 60 -0.29 7.15 16.38
N GLY A 61 -1.32 6.88 15.57
CA GLY A 61 -1.82 7.80 14.55
C GLY A 61 -1.04 7.83 13.23
N LYS A 62 -1.54 8.63 12.28
CA LYS A 62 -1.03 8.70 10.91
C LYS A 62 0.43 9.15 10.81
N GLU A 63 0.86 10.09 11.65
CA GLU A 63 2.19 10.70 11.57
C GLU A 63 3.29 9.68 11.93
N HIS A 64 3.03 8.82 12.91
CA HIS A 64 3.92 7.71 13.26
C HIS A 64 4.20 6.81 12.05
N TRP A 65 3.15 6.39 11.35
CA TRP A 65 3.27 5.52 10.18
C TRP A 65 3.90 6.23 8.99
N ILE A 66 3.55 7.50 8.73
CA ILE A 66 4.16 8.31 7.66
C ILE A 66 5.67 8.42 7.89
N ASN A 67 6.11 8.77 9.10
CA ASN A 67 7.53 8.94 9.41
C ASN A 67 8.30 7.63 9.28
N LYS A 68 7.72 6.50 9.72
CA LYS A 68 8.35 5.19 9.56
C LYS A 68 8.42 4.75 8.11
N LEU A 69 7.33 4.90 7.35
CA LEU A 69 7.31 4.60 5.93
C LEU A 69 8.34 5.44 5.19
N HIS A 70 8.42 6.73 5.49
CA HIS A 70 9.42 7.62 4.90
C HIS A 70 10.84 7.13 5.19
N GLY A 71 11.19 6.90 6.46
CA GLY A 71 12.54 6.45 6.83
C GLY A 71 12.92 5.08 6.26
N PHE A 72 11.94 4.18 6.06
CA PHE A 72 12.17 2.86 5.47
C PHE A 72 12.32 2.90 3.95
N LEU A 73 11.53 3.75 3.28
CA LEU A 73 11.41 3.81 1.82
C LEU A 73 12.39 4.80 1.19
N GLU A 74 12.59 5.98 1.77
CA GLU A 74 13.46 7.05 1.26
C GLU A 74 14.86 6.61 0.82
N PRO A 75 15.60 5.74 1.56
CA PRO A 75 16.96 5.40 1.17
C PRO A 75 17.05 4.46 -0.04
N LYS A 76 15.94 3.92 -0.54
CA LYS A 76 15.92 2.79 -1.49
C LYS A 76 14.99 3.07 -2.66
N ARG A 77 15.23 2.42 -3.80
CA ARG A 77 14.21 2.36 -4.86
C ARG A 77 13.11 1.40 -4.46
N TYR A 78 11.88 1.89 -4.32
CA TYR A 78 10.74 1.10 -3.86
C TYR A 78 9.56 1.09 -4.84
N LEU A 79 8.79 0.01 -4.78
CA LEU A 79 7.50 -0.15 -5.44
C LEU A 79 6.49 -0.67 -4.42
N VAL A 80 5.48 0.15 -4.12
CA VAL A 80 4.35 -0.22 -3.26
C VAL A 80 3.09 -0.23 -4.10
N ILE A 81 2.41 -1.37 -4.14
CA ILE A 81 1.13 -1.54 -4.85
C ILE A 81 0.02 -1.56 -3.79
N LEU A 82 -0.93 -0.65 -3.90
CA LEU A 82 -2.16 -0.65 -3.12
C LEU A 82 -3.27 -1.29 -3.95
N ASP A 83 -3.73 -2.48 -3.56
CA ASP A 83 -4.82 -3.21 -4.21
C ASP A 83 -6.11 -3.08 -3.39
N GLY A 84 -7.26 -2.99 -4.05
CA GLY A 84 -8.55 -2.83 -3.37
C GLY A 84 -8.89 -1.42 -2.89
N VAL A 85 -8.19 -0.38 -3.36
CA VAL A 85 -8.53 1.02 -3.05
C VAL A 85 -9.94 1.34 -3.55
N LEU A 86 -10.82 1.75 -2.63
CA LEU A 86 -12.17 2.18 -2.90
C LEU A 86 -12.18 3.55 -3.58
N PRO A 87 -13.17 3.85 -4.45
CA PRO A 87 -13.36 5.18 -4.98
C PRO A 87 -13.63 6.15 -3.83
N THR A 88 -12.96 7.31 -3.82
CA THR A 88 -13.34 8.39 -2.92
C THR A 88 -14.81 8.76 -3.16
N PRO A 89 -15.65 8.91 -2.12
CA PRO A 89 -17.00 9.41 -2.30
C PRO A 89 -16.95 10.77 -3.01
N PRO A 90 -17.87 11.06 -3.95
CA PRO A 90 -17.90 12.35 -4.61
C PRO A 90 -18.00 13.45 -3.55
N MET A 91 -17.15 14.47 -3.66
CA MET A 91 -17.28 15.64 -2.80
C MET A 91 -18.66 16.27 -3.05
N PRO A 92 -19.37 16.70 -1.98
CA PRO A 92 -20.66 17.35 -2.10
C PRO A 92 -20.55 18.69 -2.86
#